data_AF-A0A3A0DLV1-F1
#
_entry.id   AF-A0A3A0DLV1-F1
#
_cell.length_a   1.000
_cell.length_b   1.000
_cell.length_c   1.000
_cell.angle_alpha   90.00
_cell.angle_beta   90.00
_cell.angle_gamma   90.00
#
_symmetry.space_group_name_H-M   'P 1'
#
loop_
_entity.id
_entity.type
_entity.pdbx_description
1 polymer ?
#
loop_
_entity_poly.entity_id
_entity_poly.type
_entity_poly.pdbx_seq_one_letter_code
_entity_poly.pdbx_strand_id
1 'polypeptide(L)'
;MASKNRAGQIAKVLKVVKKHFKPATLAKDRSLLEHLLYASLAENSLYDAAEKVFQSLKNDYFDWNEVRVSTIKELAEVAKGLNDPQESATRLKRILQSVFETHYSFDLEPLKKQNIGVAVKTLEKYNGSTPFVVAFVTQQALGGHSIPVNRGLLESLRIVGVVSDAEASKGLVPGLERTVPKSKGVEIGTLLHQLGVEMHRAPYGPTIRKLLLEIEPDCKDALPKRPKPAEESADGAAPAAAPATAAAALPSKAAGEAKGPAEPPAKKAAVKKGESAAAKPPAAKKKVKKALKKKPASPSVAPKKKPTATKKLTKKKPR
;
A
#
# COMPACT_ATOMS: atom_id res chain seq x y z
N MET A 1 -7.21 26.13 4.46
CA MET A 1 -6.69 26.30 5.84
C MET A 1 -7.24 25.15 6.68
N ALA A 2 -6.39 24.36 7.35
CA ALA A 2 -6.89 23.33 8.25
C ALA A 2 -7.51 23.96 9.51
N SER A 3 -8.53 23.31 10.08
CA SER A 3 -9.27 23.82 11.24
C SER A 3 -8.38 24.15 12.44
N LYS A 4 -8.67 25.29 13.09
CA LYS A 4 -8.07 25.70 14.37
C LYS A 4 -8.35 24.70 15.50
N ASN A 5 -9.37 23.83 15.37
CA ASN A 5 -9.71 22.76 16.32
C ASN A 5 -9.76 21.38 15.63
N ARG A 6 -8.65 20.97 15.02
CA ARG A 6 -8.52 19.69 14.30
C ARG A 6 -8.92 18.47 15.14
N ALA A 7 -8.51 18.42 16.41
CA ALA A 7 -8.84 17.29 17.28
C ALA A 7 -10.36 17.16 17.52
N GLY A 8 -11.05 18.29 17.71
CA GLY A 8 -12.50 18.32 17.82
C GLY A 8 -13.20 17.86 16.54
N GLN A 9 -12.71 18.27 15.37
CA GLN A 9 -13.26 17.81 14.09
C GLN A 9 -13.03 16.31 13.86
N ILE A 10 -11.84 15.78 14.18
CA ILE A 10 -11.60 14.34 14.10
C ILE A 10 -12.58 13.60 15.03
N ALA A 11 -12.81 14.10 16.24
CA ALA A 11 -13.80 13.50 17.15
C ALA A 11 -15.23 13.51 16.58
N LYS A 12 -15.64 14.60 15.88
CA LYS A 12 -16.92 14.65 15.15
C LYS A 12 -16.99 13.58 14.05
N VAL A 13 -15.95 13.48 13.20
CA VAL A 13 -15.84 12.45 12.17
C VAL A 13 -16.03 11.06 12.78
N LEU A 14 -15.26 10.75 13.84
CA LEU A 14 -15.34 9.46 14.52
C LEU A 14 -16.73 9.17 15.10
N LYS A 15 -17.43 10.19 15.60
CA LYS A 15 -18.80 10.03 16.12
C LYS A 15 -19.78 9.69 15.00
N VAL A 16 -19.70 10.35 13.85
CA VAL A 16 -20.60 10.10 12.71
C VAL A 16 -20.31 8.72 12.10
N VAL A 17 -19.04 8.41 11.85
CA VAL A 17 -18.67 7.14 11.21
C VAL A 17 -19.10 5.94 12.08
N LYS A 18 -18.99 6.04 13.42
CA LYS A 18 -19.50 4.99 14.33
C LYS A 18 -21.01 4.78 14.30
N LYS A 19 -21.79 5.78 13.89
CA LYS A 19 -23.26 5.64 13.77
C LYS A 19 -23.66 4.91 12.48
N HIS A 20 -22.93 5.18 11.39
CA HIS A 20 -23.32 4.74 10.04
C HIS A 20 -22.64 3.45 9.60
N PHE A 21 -21.47 3.14 10.16
CA PHE A 21 -20.65 2.00 9.75
C PHE A 21 -20.47 1.01 10.89
N LYS A 22 -20.31 -0.27 10.53
CA LYS A 22 -20.03 -1.35 11.48
C LYS A 22 -18.55 -1.74 11.35
N PRO A 23 -17.84 -1.96 12.48
CA PRO A 23 -16.46 -2.42 12.43
C PRO A 23 -16.35 -3.73 11.67
N ALA A 24 -15.35 -3.82 10.79
CA ALA A 24 -15.08 -5.05 10.05
C ALA A 24 -14.19 -5.99 10.88
N THR A 25 -14.47 -7.29 10.81
CA THR A 25 -13.63 -8.32 11.43
C THR A 25 -12.53 -8.71 10.46
N LEU A 26 -11.29 -8.33 10.76
CA LEU A 26 -10.12 -8.68 9.96
C LEU A 26 -9.51 -9.98 10.49
N ALA A 27 -9.18 -10.91 9.59
CA ALA A 27 -8.45 -12.12 9.97
C ALA A 27 -7.03 -11.76 10.46
N LYS A 28 -6.62 -12.40 11.56
CA LYS A 28 -5.35 -12.11 12.27
C LYS A 28 -4.26 -13.14 11.99
N ASP A 29 -4.63 -14.24 11.37
CA ASP A 29 -3.87 -15.47 11.12
C ASP A 29 -3.15 -15.45 9.77
N ARG A 30 -2.71 -14.26 9.33
CA ARG A 30 -1.96 -14.09 8.08
C ARG A 30 -0.47 -13.85 8.34
N SER A 31 0.37 -14.31 7.43
CA SER A 31 1.78 -13.92 7.41
C SER A 31 1.94 -12.41 7.16
N LEU A 32 3.14 -11.86 7.38
CA LEU A 32 3.41 -10.45 7.08
C LEU A 32 3.20 -10.14 5.60
N LEU A 33 3.63 -11.04 4.71
CA LEU A 33 3.43 -10.90 3.28
C LEU A 33 1.94 -10.91 2.95
N GLU A 34 1.18 -11.87 3.49
CA GLU A 34 -0.26 -11.97 3.23
C GLU A 34 -1.02 -10.74 3.70
N HIS A 35 -0.66 -10.15 4.84
CA HIS A 35 -1.25 -8.86 5.27
C HIS A 35 -0.93 -7.73 4.28
N LEU A 36 0.28 -7.71 3.71
CA LEU A 36 0.70 -6.72 2.73
C LEU A 36 -0.08 -6.85 1.41
N LEU A 37 -0.23 -8.09 0.93
CA LEU A 37 -1.01 -8.40 -0.28
C LEU A 37 -2.50 -8.09 -0.07
N TYR A 38 -3.07 -8.53 1.05
CA TYR A 38 -4.46 -8.23 1.40
C TYR A 38 -4.73 -6.72 1.46
N ALA A 39 -3.83 -5.94 2.08
CA ALA A 39 -3.97 -4.49 2.15
C ALA A 39 -4.01 -3.83 0.77
N SER A 40 -3.25 -4.36 -0.20
CA SER A 40 -3.23 -3.82 -1.57
C SER A 40 -4.56 -4.00 -2.32
N LEU A 41 -5.29 -5.06 -1.98
CA LEU A 41 -6.64 -5.35 -2.48
C LEU A 41 -7.71 -4.54 -1.74
N ALA A 42 -7.52 -4.35 -0.42
CA ALA A 42 -8.47 -3.65 0.43
C ALA A 42 -8.43 -2.12 0.31
N GLU A 43 -7.38 -1.51 -0.23
CA GLU A 43 -7.16 -0.05 -0.20
C GLU A 43 -8.39 0.80 -0.58
N ASN A 44 -9.02 0.51 -1.72
CA ASN A 44 -10.18 1.26 -2.20
C ASN A 44 -11.48 0.43 -2.27
N SER A 45 -11.49 -0.75 -1.65
CA SER A 45 -12.58 -1.73 -1.74
C SER A 45 -13.00 -2.23 -0.37
N LEU A 46 -14.22 -2.72 -0.23
CA LEU A 46 -14.70 -3.26 1.06
C LEU A 46 -13.92 -4.51 1.48
N TYR A 47 -13.70 -4.68 2.79
CA TYR A 47 -12.94 -5.80 3.34
C TYR A 47 -13.50 -7.17 2.94
N ASP A 48 -14.83 -7.33 2.88
CA ASP A 48 -15.47 -8.59 2.48
C ASP A 48 -15.21 -8.95 1.01
N ALA A 49 -15.16 -7.93 0.14
CA ALA A 49 -14.82 -8.12 -1.27
C ALA A 49 -13.33 -8.44 -1.44
N ALA A 50 -12.47 -7.73 -0.73
CA ALA A 50 -11.03 -8.00 -0.69
C ALA A 50 -10.73 -9.40 -0.14
N GLU A 51 -11.48 -9.86 0.86
CA GLU A 51 -11.35 -11.22 1.41
C GLU A 51 -11.65 -12.28 0.36
N LYS A 52 -12.77 -12.15 -0.35
CA LYS A 52 -13.15 -13.11 -1.40
C LYS A 52 -12.06 -13.21 -2.47
N VAL A 53 -11.57 -12.07 -2.95
CA VAL A 53 -10.50 -12.03 -3.96
C VAL A 53 -9.20 -12.63 -3.41
N PHE A 54 -8.85 -12.33 -2.15
CA PHE A 54 -7.66 -12.89 -1.52
C PHE A 54 -7.75 -14.42 -1.40
N GLN A 55 -8.91 -14.96 -1.03
CA GLN A 55 -9.12 -16.41 -0.97
C GLN A 55 -9.11 -17.05 -2.37
N SER A 56 -9.71 -16.40 -3.38
CA SER A 56 -9.58 -16.86 -4.78
C SER A 56 -8.12 -16.93 -5.22
N LEU A 57 -7.31 -15.90 -4.94
CA LEU A 57 -5.89 -15.92 -5.27
C LEU A 57 -5.13 -17.07 -4.58
N LYS A 58 -5.49 -17.44 -3.34
CA LYS A 58 -4.87 -18.56 -2.63
C LYS A 58 -5.30 -19.94 -3.12
N ASN A 59 -6.50 -20.04 -3.69
CA ASN A 59 -7.07 -21.30 -4.16
C ASN A 59 -6.76 -21.57 -5.63
N ASP A 60 -6.78 -20.51 -6.44
CA ASP A 60 -6.66 -20.60 -7.90
C ASP A 60 -5.19 -20.63 -8.35
N TYR A 61 -4.26 -20.18 -7.51
CA TYR A 61 -2.82 -20.20 -7.76
C TYR A 61 -2.11 -21.06 -6.73
N PHE A 62 -1.11 -21.81 -7.16
CA PHE A 62 -0.34 -22.73 -6.32
C PHE A 62 0.49 -21.99 -5.25
N ASP A 63 1.14 -20.89 -5.63
CA ASP A 63 1.94 -20.07 -4.73
C ASP A 63 2.00 -18.59 -5.16
N TRP A 64 2.64 -17.75 -4.33
CA TRP A 64 2.82 -16.33 -4.64
C TRP A 64 3.77 -16.07 -5.80
N ASN A 65 4.61 -17.04 -6.18
CA ASN A 65 5.44 -16.93 -7.36
C ASN A 65 4.59 -17.00 -8.64
N GLU A 66 3.62 -17.91 -8.68
CA GLU A 66 2.66 -18.02 -9.77
C GLU A 66 1.88 -16.71 -9.93
N VAL A 67 1.32 -16.18 -8.84
CA VAL A 67 0.63 -14.87 -8.83
C VAL A 67 1.52 -13.74 -9.38
N ARG A 68 2.82 -13.75 -9.05
CA ARG A 68 3.78 -12.74 -9.54
C ARG A 68 4.00 -12.84 -11.05
N VAL A 69 4.10 -14.05 -11.60
CA VAL A 69 4.36 -14.26 -13.04
C VAL A 69 3.10 -14.08 -13.90
N SER A 70 1.90 -14.23 -13.33
CA SER A 70 0.62 -13.96 -14.00
C SER A 70 0.52 -12.54 -14.54
N THR A 71 -0.24 -12.37 -15.61
CA THR A 71 -0.47 -11.06 -16.22
C THR A 71 -1.39 -10.18 -15.35
N ILE A 72 -1.28 -8.86 -15.49
CA ILE A 72 -2.19 -7.93 -14.79
C ILE A 72 -3.64 -8.17 -15.19
N LYS A 73 -3.88 -8.59 -16.45
CA LYS A 73 -5.22 -8.94 -16.94
C LYS A 73 -5.80 -10.11 -16.17
N GLU A 74 -5.10 -11.24 -16.07
CA GLU A 74 -5.57 -12.42 -15.32
C GLU A 74 -5.84 -12.08 -13.84
N LEU A 75 -4.92 -11.37 -13.20
CA LEU A 75 -5.10 -10.96 -11.80
C LEU A 75 -6.29 -10.01 -11.62
N ALA A 76 -6.53 -9.10 -12.57
CA ALA A 76 -7.67 -8.20 -12.55
C ALA A 76 -9.00 -8.93 -12.81
N GLU A 77 -8.98 -10.03 -13.57
CA GLU A 77 -10.16 -10.88 -13.77
C GLU A 77 -10.58 -11.55 -12.45
N VAL A 78 -9.62 -11.99 -11.63
CA VAL A 78 -9.88 -12.49 -10.27
C VAL A 78 -10.36 -11.36 -9.35
N ALA A 79 -9.81 -10.15 -9.52
CA ALA A 79 -10.14 -8.98 -8.72
C ALA A 79 -11.42 -8.22 -9.14
N LYS A 80 -12.24 -8.76 -10.07
CA LYS A 80 -13.45 -8.07 -10.59
C LYS A 80 -14.45 -7.61 -9.54
N GLY A 81 -14.48 -8.24 -8.37
CA GLY A 81 -15.34 -7.85 -7.26
C GLY A 81 -14.89 -6.59 -6.51
N LEU A 82 -13.71 -6.04 -6.82
CA LEU A 82 -13.16 -4.83 -6.23
C LEU A 82 -13.63 -3.58 -6.98
N ASN A 83 -13.54 -2.43 -6.30
CA ASN A 83 -13.87 -1.13 -6.91
C ASN A 83 -12.87 -0.74 -8.00
N ASP A 84 -11.61 -1.13 -7.85
CA ASP A 84 -10.49 -0.83 -8.75
C ASP A 84 -9.68 -2.09 -9.11
N PRO A 85 -10.24 -3.04 -9.89
CA PRO A 85 -9.60 -4.35 -10.15
C PRO A 85 -8.22 -4.24 -10.79
N GLN A 86 -8.05 -3.38 -11.80
CA GLN A 86 -6.79 -3.19 -12.53
C GLN A 86 -5.70 -2.56 -11.66
N GLU A 87 -6.06 -1.53 -10.88
CA GLU A 87 -5.10 -0.88 -9.98
C GLU A 87 -4.71 -1.80 -8.82
N SER A 88 -5.67 -2.52 -8.25
CA SER A 88 -5.44 -3.53 -7.20
C SER A 88 -4.51 -4.64 -7.69
N ALA A 89 -4.76 -5.20 -8.88
CA ALA A 89 -3.89 -6.19 -9.51
C ALA A 89 -2.47 -5.64 -9.77
N THR A 90 -2.38 -4.39 -10.22
CA THR A 90 -1.09 -3.71 -10.45
C THR A 90 -0.31 -3.52 -9.15
N ARG A 91 -0.96 -3.05 -8.07
CA ARG A 91 -0.33 -2.90 -6.75
C ARG A 91 0.15 -4.24 -6.22
N LEU A 92 -0.73 -5.26 -6.24
CA LEU A 92 -0.43 -6.61 -5.79
C LEU A 92 0.81 -7.18 -6.50
N LYS A 93 0.82 -7.15 -7.84
CA LYS A 93 1.93 -7.69 -8.64
C LYS A 93 3.23 -6.94 -8.41
N ARG A 94 3.19 -5.60 -8.33
CA ARG A 94 4.39 -4.78 -8.05
C ARG A 94 4.99 -5.08 -6.68
N ILE A 95 4.15 -5.25 -5.66
CA ILE A 95 4.59 -5.63 -4.31
C ILE A 95 5.29 -6.99 -4.35
N LEU A 96 4.65 -8.00 -4.97
CA LEU A 96 5.23 -9.35 -5.10
C LEU A 96 6.59 -9.31 -5.83
N GLN A 97 6.68 -8.54 -6.91
CA GLN A 97 7.92 -8.38 -7.66
C GLN A 97 9.02 -7.73 -6.80
N SER A 98 8.73 -6.63 -6.09
CA SER A 98 9.70 -5.96 -5.23
C SER A 98 10.14 -6.81 -4.03
N VAL A 99 9.22 -7.58 -3.44
CA VAL A 99 9.55 -8.51 -2.35
C VAL A 99 10.52 -9.58 -2.86
N PHE A 100 10.23 -10.18 -4.01
CA PHE A 100 11.09 -11.19 -4.63
C PHE A 100 12.47 -10.63 -5.00
N GLU A 101 12.54 -9.44 -5.58
CA GLU A 101 13.81 -8.79 -5.92
C GLU A 101 14.66 -8.44 -4.69
N THR A 102 14.03 -8.18 -3.55
CA THR A 102 14.73 -7.80 -2.31
C THR A 102 15.19 -9.02 -1.51
N HIS A 103 14.34 -10.05 -1.40
CA HIS A 103 14.57 -11.17 -0.47
C HIS A 103 14.80 -12.53 -1.16
N TYR A 104 14.65 -12.59 -2.49
CA TYR A 104 14.68 -13.83 -3.28
C TYR A 104 13.74 -14.93 -2.72
N SER A 105 12.69 -14.51 -2.02
CA SER A 105 11.73 -15.36 -1.33
C SER A 105 10.44 -14.58 -1.06
N PHE A 106 9.38 -15.30 -0.72
CA PHE A 106 8.08 -14.74 -0.33
C PHE A 106 7.87 -14.82 1.20
N ASP A 107 8.95 -14.81 1.97
CA ASP A 107 8.90 -14.79 3.42
C ASP A 107 9.32 -13.41 3.95
N LEU A 108 8.39 -12.74 4.64
CA LEU A 108 8.63 -11.45 5.29
C LEU A 108 8.59 -11.55 6.82
N GLU A 109 8.40 -12.74 7.40
CA GLU A 109 8.38 -12.93 8.85
C GLU A 109 9.64 -12.43 9.58
N PRO A 110 10.86 -12.47 9.00
CA PRO A 110 12.04 -11.87 9.64
C PRO A 110 11.88 -10.37 9.97
N LEU A 111 11.08 -9.61 9.21
CA LEU A 111 10.83 -8.19 9.47
C LEU A 111 10.05 -7.96 10.78
N LYS A 112 9.21 -8.91 11.22
CA LYS A 112 8.50 -8.80 12.51
C LYS A 112 9.45 -8.81 13.72
N LYS A 113 10.66 -9.35 13.55
CA LYS A 113 11.70 -9.41 14.59
C LYS A 113 12.54 -8.12 14.67
N GLN A 114 12.45 -7.26 13.65
CA GLN A 114 13.15 -5.99 13.62
C GLN A 114 12.39 -4.91 14.40
N ASN A 115 13.05 -3.77 14.63
CA ASN A 115 12.34 -2.59 15.13
C ASN A 115 11.26 -2.18 14.11
N ILE A 116 10.04 -1.90 14.58
CA ILE A 116 8.89 -1.49 13.76
C ILE A 116 9.28 -0.37 12.79
N GLY A 117 10.04 0.64 13.23
CA GLY A 117 10.44 1.74 12.35
C GLY A 117 11.35 1.32 11.19
N VAL A 118 12.15 0.26 11.37
CA VAL A 118 13.01 -0.31 10.30
C VAL A 118 12.17 -1.15 9.35
N ALA A 119 11.24 -1.95 9.90
CA ALA A 119 10.31 -2.73 9.10
C ALA A 119 9.44 -1.81 8.21
N VAL A 120 8.86 -0.75 8.78
CA VAL A 120 8.07 0.27 8.05
C VAL A 120 8.85 0.88 6.89
N LYS A 121 10.08 1.37 7.15
CA LYS A 121 10.95 1.93 6.10
C LYS A 121 11.32 0.93 5.00
N THR A 122 11.30 -0.36 5.32
CA THR A 122 11.53 -1.42 4.33
C THR A 122 10.28 -1.65 3.49
N LEU A 123 9.10 -1.69 4.11
CA LEU A 123 7.82 -1.81 3.40
C LEU A 123 7.54 -0.62 2.47
N GLU A 124 7.94 0.60 2.88
CA GLU A 124 7.83 1.83 2.08
C GLU A 124 8.68 1.81 0.80
N LYS A 125 9.74 0.99 0.76
CA LYS A 125 10.62 0.88 -0.42
C LYS A 125 10.09 -0.07 -1.49
N TYR A 126 9.10 -0.91 -1.16
CA TYR A 126 8.54 -1.81 -2.16
C TYR A 126 7.69 -1.04 -3.16
N ASN A 127 7.94 -1.28 -4.44
CA ASN A 127 7.17 -0.64 -5.48
C ASN A 127 5.73 -1.16 -5.42
N GLY A 128 4.76 -0.26 -5.38
CA GLY A 128 3.34 -0.61 -5.22
C GLY A 128 2.83 -0.60 -3.77
N SER A 129 3.70 -0.52 -2.77
CA SER A 129 3.30 -0.23 -1.38
C SER A 129 2.86 1.23 -1.27
N THR A 130 1.56 1.44 -1.10
CA THR A 130 1.01 2.76 -0.81
C THR A 130 1.12 3.10 0.68
N PRO A 131 0.99 4.37 1.08
CA PRO A 131 0.92 4.74 2.50
C PRO A 131 -0.19 3.99 3.26
N PHE A 132 -1.32 3.71 2.60
CA PHE A 132 -2.39 2.89 3.17
C PHE A 132 -1.90 1.47 3.48
N VAL A 133 -1.27 0.81 2.51
CA VAL A 133 -0.77 -0.57 2.65
C VAL A 133 0.24 -0.66 3.79
N VAL A 134 1.20 0.26 3.86
CA VAL A 134 2.19 0.29 4.94
C VAL A 134 1.53 0.52 6.29
N ALA A 135 0.63 1.49 6.41
CA ALA A 135 -0.10 1.76 7.66
C ALA A 135 -0.93 0.56 8.12
N PHE A 136 -1.60 -0.13 7.19
CA PHE A 136 -2.41 -1.31 7.46
C PHE A 136 -1.57 -2.45 8.02
N VAL A 137 -0.46 -2.79 7.36
CA VAL A 137 0.46 -3.84 7.82
C VAL A 137 1.11 -3.46 9.15
N THR A 138 1.47 -2.20 9.32
CA THR A 138 2.01 -1.69 10.58
C THR A 138 1.06 -1.92 11.74
N GLN A 139 -0.24 -1.66 11.51
CA GLN A 139 -1.28 -1.84 12.52
C GLN A 139 -1.58 -3.33 12.77
N GLN A 140 -1.82 -4.12 11.72
CA GLN A 140 -2.32 -5.49 11.85
C GLN A 140 -1.24 -6.53 12.13
N ALA A 141 -0.04 -6.37 11.54
CA ALA A 141 1.00 -7.40 11.58
C ALA A 141 2.23 -7.03 12.41
N LEU A 142 2.58 -5.73 12.50
CA LEU A 142 3.75 -5.26 13.27
C LEU A 142 3.40 -4.75 14.68
N GLY A 143 2.11 -4.61 15.01
CA GLY A 143 1.66 -4.13 16.33
C GLY A 143 1.95 -2.64 16.60
N GLY A 144 2.24 -1.87 15.55
CA GLY A 144 2.42 -0.42 15.61
C GLY A 144 1.08 0.32 15.76
N HIS A 145 1.13 1.56 16.24
CA HIS A 145 -0.05 2.44 16.26
C HIS A 145 -0.06 3.30 15.00
N SER A 146 -0.81 2.85 13.99
CA SER A 146 -0.99 3.56 12.72
C SER A 146 -2.43 3.39 12.27
N ILE A 147 -2.99 4.40 11.60
CA ILE A 147 -4.35 4.34 11.06
C ILE A 147 -4.26 4.40 9.53
N PRO A 148 -4.71 3.34 8.83
CA PRO A 148 -4.68 3.32 7.37
C PRO A 148 -5.61 4.39 6.79
N VAL A 149 -5.05 5.27 5.94
CA VAL A 149 -5.80 6.33 5.26
C VAL A 149 -5.76 6.06 3.77
N ASN A 150 -6.90 5.68 3.19
CA ASN A 150 -7.04 5.54 1.75
C ASN A 150 -7.38 6.88 1.10
N ARG A 151 -7.27 6.93 -0.24
CA ARG A 151 -7.45 8.17 -1.00
C ARG A 151 -8.81 8.84 -0.77
N GLY A 152 -9.89 8.05 -0.73
CA GLY A 152 -11.23 8.58 -0.48
C GLY A 152 -11.41 9.14 0.94
N LEU A 153 -10.76 8.54 1.95
CA LEU A 153 -10.78 9.09 3.31
C LEU A 153 -10.00 10.40 3.37
N LEU A 154 -8.84 10.47 2.73
CA LEU A 154 -8.04 11.68 2.68
C LEU A 154 -8.82 12.85 2.04
N GLU A 155 -9.52 12.59 0.93
CA GLU A 155 -10.38 13.57 0.29
C GLU A 155 -11.55 13.98 1.20
N SER A 156 -12.18 13.02 1.89
CA SER A 156 -13.25 13.30 2.87
C SER A 156 -12.76 14.22 3.99
N LEU A 157 -11.56 13.95 4.53
CA LEU A 157 -10.96 14.74 5.61
C LEU A 157 -10.51 16.12 5.14
N ARG A 158 -10.11 16.25 3.86
CA ARG A 158 -9.83 17.52 3.21
C ARG A 158 -11.10 18.37 3.07
N ILE A 159 -12.19 17.78 2.60
CA ILE A 159 -13.50 18.45 2.45
C ILE A 159 -14.03 18.95 3.80
N VAL A 160 -13.89 18.15 4.86
CA VAL A 160 -14.30 18.50 6.23
C VAL A 160 -13.37 19.57 6.86
N GLY A 161 -12.23 19.87 6.24
CA GLY A 161 -11.26 20.85 6.73
C GLY A 161 -10.35 20.34 7.85
N VAL A 162 -10.31 19.02 8.08
CA VAL A 162 -9.35 18.37 9.01
C VAL A 162 -7.94 18.50 8.46
N VAL A 163 -7.79 18.31 7.15
CA VAL A 163 -6.53 18.27 6.41
C VAL A 163 -6.49 19.42 5.41
N SER A 164 -5.37 20.12 5.30
CA SER A 164 -5.14 21.13 4.28
C SER A 164 -4.72 20.52 2.94
N ASP A 165 -4.84 21.26 1.83
CA ASP A 165 -4.43 20.77 0.51
C ASP A 165 -2.96 20.31 0.46
N ALA A 166 -2.08 21.01 1.17
CA ALA A 166 -0.65 20.68 1.27
C ALA A 166 -0.36 19.43 2.11
N GLU A 167 -1.23 19.10 3.07
CA GLU A 167 -1.13 17.86 3.86
C GLU A 167 -1.76 16.68 3.09
N ALA A 168 -2.87 16.93 2.39
CA ALA A 168 -3.53 15.96 1.52
C ALA A 168 -2.63 15.53 0.36
N SER A 169 -1.88 16.45 -0.25
CA SER A 169 -0.90 16.10 -1.30
C SER A 169 0.22 15.19 -0.79
N LYS A 170 0.48 15.19 0.53
CA LYS A 170 1.50 14.34 1.18
C LYS A 170 0.93 13.05 1.76
N GLY A 171 -0.40 12.83 1.71
CA GLY A 171 -1.02 11.66 2.32
C GLY A 171 -1.03 11.68 3.85
N LEU A 172 -0.81 12.83 4.48
CA LEU A 172 -0.67 12.95 5.93
C LEU A 172 -1.95 13.48 6.58
N VAL A 173 -2.34 12.87 7.70
CA VAL A 173 -3.45 13.35 8.54
C VAL A 173 -2.92 13.63 9.95
N PRO A 174 -2.32 14.81 10.20
CA PRO A 174 -1.62 15.03 11.46
C PRO A 174 -2.60 15.04 12.64
N GLY A 175 -2.29 14.24 13.66
CA GLY A 175 -3.06 14.17 14.90
C GLY A 175 -4.14 13.09 14.91
N LEU A 176 -4.37 12.37 13.81
CA LEU A 176 -5.33 11.25 13.75
C LEU A 176 -4.97 10.17 14.79
N GLU A 177 -3.74 9.68 14.76
CA GLU A 177 -3.22 8.66 15.69
C GLU A 177 -3.15 9.18 17.13
N ARG A 178 -3.05 10.50 17.34
CA ARG A 178 -3.07 11.09 18.69
C ARG A 178 -4.48 11.11 19.28
N THR A 179 -5.50 11.32 18.45
CA THR A 179 -6.91 11.35 18.88
C THR A 179 -7.53 9.98 19.08
N VAL A 180 -6.97 8.96 18.42
CA VAL A 180 -7.47 7.59 18.47
C VAL A 180 -6.59 6.73 19.39
N PRO A 181 -7.15 6.17 20.48
CA PRO A 181 -6.40 5.26 21.35
C PRO A 181 -5.93 4.02 20.60
N LYS A 182 -4.72 3.53 20.90
CA LYS A 182 -4.16 2.30 20.29
C LYS A 182 -5.10 1.09 20.40
N SER A 183 -5.76 0.92 21.54
CA SER A 183 -6.70 -0.19 21.77
C SER A 183 -7.92 -0.17 20.84
N LYS A 184 -8.29 1.00 20.32
CA LYS A 184 -9.43 1.19 19.39
C LYS A 184 -8.97 1.47 17.95
N GLY A 185 -7.67 1.45 17.70
CA GLY A 185 -7.08 1.83 16.40
C GLY A 185 -7.59 0.97 15.26
N VAL A 186 -7.69 -0.35 15.47
CA VAL A 186 -8.19 -1.29 14.46
C VAL A 186 -9.66 -1.04 14.16
N GLU A 187 -10.50 -1.00 15.20
CA GLU A 187 -11.94 -0.76 15.06
C GLU A 187 -12.21 0.56 14.32
N ILE A 188 -11.58 1.65 14.76
CA ILE A 188 -11.73 2.97 14.15
C ILE A 188 -11.14 3.00 12.73
N GLY A 189 -10.02 2.32 12.50
CA GLY A 189 -9.41 2.22 11.18
C GLY A 189 -10.34 1.58 10.15
N THR A 190 -11.04 0.50 10.52
CA THR A 190 -12.00 -0.15 9.61
C THR A 190 -13.19 0.74 9.28
N LEU A 191 -13.67 1.50 10.28
CA LEU A 191 -14.78 2.44 10.13
C LEU A 191 -14.40 3.61 9.20
N LEU A 192 -13.22 4.21 9.43
CA LEU A 192 -12.71 5.31 8.61
C LEU A 192 -12.42 4.86 7.17
N HIS A 193 -11.92 3.64 7.01
CA HIS A 193 -11.71 3.04 5.69
C HIS A 193 -13.02 2.90 4.92
N GLN A 194 -14.10 2.41 5.55
CA GLN A 194 -15.42 2.32 4.90
C GLN A 194 -15.95 3.67 4.44
N LEU A 195 -15.77 4.75 5.22
CA LEU A 195 -16.08 6.11 4.78
C LEU A 195 -15.27 6.48 3.52
N GLY A 196 -13.99 6.16 3.51
CA GLY A 196 -13.12 6.41 2.37
C GLY A 196 -13.51 5.60 1.12
N VAL A 197 -13.91 4.35 1.30
CA VAL A 197 -14.41 3.49 0.20
C VAL A 197 -15.72 4.06 -0.38
N GLU A 198 -16.63 4.54 0.46
CA GLU A 198 -17.87 5.18 0.01
C GLU A 198 -17.58 6.45 -0.81
N MET A 199 -16.66 7.29 -0.31
CA MET A 199 -16.21 8.48 -1.03
C MET A 199 -15.53 8.14 -2.36
N HIS A 200 -14.74 7.06 -2.41
CA HIS A 200 -14.09 6.60 -3.63
C HIS A 200 -15.10 6.05 -4.66
N ARG A 201 -16.09 5.27 -4.20
CA ARG A 201 -17.10 4.64 -5.06
C ARG A 201 -18.09 5.64 -5.62
N ALA A 202 -18.56 6.56 -4.80
CA ALA A 202 -19.58 7.55 -5.20
C ALA A 202 -19.21 8.96 -4.70
N PRO A 203 -18.19 9.62 -5.29
CA PRO A 203 -17.71 10.93 -4.86
C PRO A 203 -18.80 12.02 -4.82
N TYR A 204 -19.82 11.88 -5.66
CA TYR A 204 -20.91 12.85 -5.82
C TYR A 204 -22.25 12.35 -5.24
N GLY A 205 -22.26 11.17 -4.62
CA GLY A 205 -23.47 10.48 -4.17
C GLY A 205 -24.21 11.21 -3.03
N PRO A 206 -25.52 11.00 -2.88
CA PRO A 206 -26.30 11.62 -1.81
C PRO A 206 -25.88 11.13 -0.42
N THR A 207 -25.44 9.87 -0.30
CA THR A 207 -24.98 9.26 0.95
C THR A 207 -23.75 9.97 1.49
N ILE A 208 -22.70 10.12 0.66
CA ILE A 208 -21.47 10.76 1.11
C ILE A 208 -21.69 12.25 1.39
N ARG A 209 -22.51 12.95 0.59
CA ARG A 209 -22.89 14.35 0.89
C ARG A 209 -23.59 14.47 2.25
N LYS A 210 -24.54 13.57 2.55
CA LYS A 210 -25.23 13.56 3.85
C LYS A 210 -24.27 13.28 5.00
N LEU A 211 -23.35 12.33 4.85
CA LEU A 211 -22.34 12.01 5.85
C LEU A 211 -21.39 13.19 6.10
N LEU A 212 -20.86 13.81 5.03
CA LEU A 212 -19.95 14.95 5.14
C LEU A 212 -20.65 16.17 5.77
N LEU A 213 -21.91 16.43 5.42
CA LEU A 213 -22.71 17.50 6.02
C LEU A 213 -23.11 17.23 7.48
N GLU A 214 -23.29 15.97 7.89
CA GLU A 214 -23.49 15.63 9.32
C GLU A 214 -22.21 15.85 10.13
N ILE A 215 -21.04 15.62 9.51
CA ILE A 215 -19.74 15.85 10.15
C ILE A 215 -19.45 17.35 10.27
N GLU A 216 -19.58 18.09 9.16
CA GLU A 216 -19.47 19.53 9.19
C GLU A 216 -20.47 20.23 8.24
N PRO A 217 -21.45 20.98 8.79
CA PRO A 217 -22.48 21.65 8.00
C PRO A 217 -21.96 22.76 7.08
N ASP A 218 -20.79 23.35 7.40
CA ASP A 218 -20.17 24.45 6.65
C ASP A 218 -19.40 23.99 5.41
N CYS A 219 -19.26 22.67 5.20
CA CYS A 219 -18.52 22.11 4.07
C CYS A 219 -19.27 22.11 2.74
N LYS A 220 -20.45 22.77 2.65
CA LYS A 220 -21.30 22.80 1.45
C LYS A 220 -20.55 23.27 0.20
N ASP A 221 -19.66 24.23 0.33
CA ASP A 221 -18.90 24.80 -0.79
C ASP A 221 -17.69 23.95 -1.20
N ALA A 222 -17.15 23.15 -0.28
CA ALA A 222 -16.03 22.25 -0.49
C ALA A 222 -16.46 20.87 -1.01
N LEU A 223 -17.78 20.61 -1.11
CA LEU A 223 -18.27 19.35 -1.64
C LEU A 223 -17.84 19.16 -3.10
N PRO A 224 -17.47 17.94 -3.51
CA PRO A 224 -17.18 17.61 -4.90
C PRO A 224 -18.37 18.01 -5.76
N LYS A 225 -18.17 18.97 -6.67
CA LYS A 225 -19.18 19.32 -7.67
C LYS A 225 -19.06 18.32 -8.81
N ARG A 226 -20.19 17.72 -9.20
CA ARG A 226 -20.23 16.88 -10.40
C ARG A 226 -19.80 17.78 -11.56
N PRO A 227 -18.77 17.43 -12.35
CA PRO A 227 -18.51 18.18 -13.57
C PRO A 227 -19.81 18.18 -14.37
N LYS A 228 -20.31 19.37 -14.74
CA LYS A 228 -21.34 19.45 -15.77
C LYS A 228 -20.77 18.70 -16.98
N PRO A 229 -21.56 17.85 -17.67
CA PRO A 229 -21.20 17.44 -19.02
C PRO A 229 -20.79 18.72 -19.74
N ALA A 230 -19.58 18.76 -20.28
CA ALA A 230 -19.23 19.83 -21.19
C ALA A 230 -20.33 19.80 -22.25
N GLU A 231 -21.14 20.86 -22.30
CA GLU A 231 -21.81 21.21 -23.54
C GLU A 231 -20.69 21.25 -24.57
N GLU A 232 -20.66 20.23 -25.43
CA GLU A 232 -19.86 20.26 -26.64
C GLU A 232 -20.19 21.59 -27.29
N SER A 233 -19.21 22.48 -27.21
CA SER A 233 -19.17 23.68 -28.02
C SER A 233 -19.17 23.14 -29.45
N ALA A 234 -20.34 23.22 -30.07
CA ALA A 234 -20.44 23.16 -31.51
C ALA A 234 -19.63 24.34 -32.05
N ASP A 235 -18.35 24.10 -32.30
CA ASP A 235 -17.57 24.91 -33.21
C ASP A 235 -16.80 23.99 -34.14
N GLY A 236 -17.04 24.23 -35.42
CA GLY A 236 -16.88 23.27 -36.48
C GLY A 236 -15.45 23.07 -36.93
N ALA A 237 -15.18 21.85 -37.38
CA ALA A 237 -14.27 21.60 -38.49
C ALA A 237 -14.70 20.30 -39.18
N ALA A 238 -15.73 20.42 -40.02
CA ALA A 238 -16.04 19.39 -41.01
C ALA A 238 -14.88 19.34 -42.03
N PRO A 239 -14.28 18.18 -42.34
CA PRO A 239 -13.44 18.06 -43.51
C PRO A 239 -14.34 18.05 -44.75
N ALA A 240 -14.13 19.03 -45.61
CA ALA A 240 -14.80 19.16 -46.90
C ALA A 240 -14.60 17.90 -47.74
N ALA A 241 -15.71 17.26 -48.10
CA ALA A 241 -15.78 16.27 -49.16
C ALA A 241 -15.67 17.00 -50.51
N ALA A 242 -14.65 16.65 -51.30
CA ALA A 242 -14.59 17.00 -52.72
C ALA A 242 -15.23 15.86 -53.54
N PRO A 243 -16.01 16.18 -54.60
CA PRO A 243 -16.93 15.23 -55.23
C PRO A 243 -16.25 14.39 -56.34
N ALA A 244 -16.80 13.21 -56.55
CA ALA A 244 -16.49 12.32 -57.66
C ALA A 244 -17.01 12.89 -58.99
N THR A 245 -16.18 12.81 -60.05
CA THR A 245 -16.63 12.75 -61.45
C THR A 245 -15.86 11.65 -62.19
N ALA A 246 -16.53 11.10 -63.20
CA ALA A 246 -16.41 9.72 -63.65
C ALA A 246 -15.44 9.48 -64.81
N ALA A 247 -15.13 8.19 -64.98
CA ALA A 247 -14.82 7.46 -66.21
C ALA A 247 -13.46 7.70 -66.92
N ALA A 248 -12.60 6.67 -66.94
CA ALA A 248 -12.23 5.95 -68.16
C ALA A 248 -11.27 4.77 -67.90
N ALA A 249 -11.70 3.58 -68.38
CA ALA A 249 -10.92 2.49 -68.99
C ALA A 249 -9.72 1.83 -68.24
N LEU A 250 -9.92 0.56 -67.86
CA LEU A 250 -8.89 -0.49 -67.83
C LEU A 250 -8.53 -0.92 -69.28
N PRO A 251 -7.29 -1.37 -69.54
CA PRO A 251 -6.99 -2.82 -69.51
C PRO A 251 -5.62 -3.12 -68.86
N SER A 252 -5.54 -4.08 -67.93
CA SER A 252 -5.18 -5.50 -68.12
C SER A 252 -3.71 -5.77 -68.52
N LYS A 253 -3.03 -6.49 -67.61
CA LYS A 253 -2.00 -7.55 -67.78
C LYS A 253 -1.06 -7.49 -66.57
N ALA A 254 -1.05 -8.46 -65.66
CA ALA A 254 -0.69 -9.88 -65.77
C ALA A 254 0.65 -10.11 -65.04
N ALA A 255 0.69 -11.22 -64.32
CA ALA A 255 1.71 -11.70 -63.40
C ALA A 255 3.06 -12.06 -64.05
N GLY A 256 4.06 -12.28 -63.19
CA GLY A 256 5.32 -12.97 -63.49
C GLY A 256 6.45 -12.43 -62.61
N GLU A 257 6.68 -12.96 -61.41
CA GLU A 257 7.64 -14.03 -61.11
C GLU A 257 9.13 -13.71 -61.35
N ALA A 258 9.92 -14.03 -60.31
CA ALA A 258 11.26 -14.62 -60.32
C ALA A 258 12.47 -13.77 -59.87
N LYS A 259 13.07 -14.29 -58.77
CA LYS A 259 14.50 -14.48 -58.49
C LYS A 259 15.36 -13.27 -58.07
N GLY A 260 15.82 -13.30 -56.81
CA GLY A 260 17.14 -12.79 -56.40
C GLY A 260 18.26 -13.72 -56.87
N PRO A 261 19.48 -13.71 -56.28
CA PRO A 261 20.07 -12.84 -55.26
C PRO A 261 21.46 -12.28 -55.67
N ALA A 262 22.03 -11.34 -54.91
CA ALA A 262 23.48 -11.08 -54.94
C ALA A 262 24.00 -10.43 -53.63
N GLU A 263 24.67 -11.24 -52.83
CA GLU A 263 25.78 -10.89 -51.92
C GLU A 263 27.04 -11.59 -52.50
N PRO A 264 28.30 -11.45 -52.02
CA PRO A 264 28.94 -10.49 -51.10
C PRO A 264 30.30 -10.00 -51.73
N PRO A 265 31.42 -9.60 -51.05
CA PRO A 265 32.08 -10.28 -49.92
C PRO A 265 32.63 -9.40 -48.78
N ALA A 266 32.75 -10.05 -47.62
CA ALA A 266 33.51 -9.65 -46.45
C ALA A 266 35.03 -9.70 -46.64
N LYS A 267 35.78 -8.94 -45.82
CA LYS A 267 37.17 -9.26 -45.45
C LYS A 267 37.33 -9.34 -43.93
N LYS A 268 37.86 -10.49 -43.48
CA LYS A 268 38.38 -10.82 -42.14
C LYS A 268 39.87 -10.45 -42.04
N ALA A 269 40.33 -10.15 -40.82
CA ALA A 269 41.60 -10.60 -40.21
C ALA A 269 41.58 -10.24 -38.70
N ALA A 270 41.42 -11.21 -37.77
CA ALA A 270 42.46 -12.05 -37.14
C ALA A 270 43.30 -11.29 -36.07
N VAL A 271 42.94 -11.36 -34.78
CA VAL A 271 43.49 -12.24 -33.71
C VAL A 271 44.93 -11.90 -33.26
N LYS A 272 45.08 -11.56 -31.96
CA LYS A 272 46.19 -12.05 -31.14
C LYS A 272 45.76 -12.24 -29.68
N LYS A 273 46.08 -13.44 -29.20
CA LYS A 273 45.85 -14.06 -27.90
C LYS A 273 47.06 -13.82 -27.00
N GLY A 274 46.85 -13.73 -25.69
CA GLY A 274 47.91 -13.74 -24.66
C GLY A 274 47.35 -14.05 -23.27
N GLU A 275 47.33 -15.33 -22.91
CA GLU A 275 47.39 -15.85 -21.52
C GLU A 275 48.70 -15.34 -20.85
N SER A 276 48.90 -15.20 -19.55
CA SER A 276 48.46 -15.93 -18.35
C SER A 276 48.86 -15.10 -17.10
N ALA A 277 48.27 -15.40 -15.93
CA ALA A 277 48.98 -15.79 -14.71
C ALA A 277 48.14 -15.56 -13.44
N ALA A 278 47.90 -16.66 -12.75
CA ALA A 278 47.29 -16.72 -11.43
C ALA A 278 48.28 -16.31 -10.33
N ALA A 279 47.80 -15.63 -9.28
CA ALA A 279 48.40 -15.69 -7.94
C ALA A 279 47.37 -15.25 -6.87
N LYS A 280 47.04 -16.16 -5.95
CA LYS A 280 46.47 -15.90 -4.62
C LYS A 280 47.61 -16.05 -3.57
N PRO A 281 47.34 -15.76 -2.28
CA PRO A 281 47.47 -14.50 -1.55
C PRO A 281 48.74 -14.52 -0.66
N PRO A 282 48.90 -13.59 0.31
CA PRO A 282 49.55 -14.02 1.55
C PRO A 282 48.73 -13.69 2.79
N ALA A 283 48.60 -14.70 3.64
CA ALA A 283 48.37 -14.55 5.06
C ALA A 283 49.74 -14.51 5.77
N ALA A 284 49.93 -13.57 6.71
CA ALA A 284 50.97 -13.69 7.72
C ALA A 284 50.48 -13.14 9.07
N LYS A 285 50.58 -14.01 10.07
CA LYS A 285 50.26 -13.84 11.49
C LYS A 285 51.31 -12.92 12.16
N LYS A 286 50.96 -12.29 13.29
CA LYS A 286 51.36 -12.65 14.69
C LYS A 286 51.62 -11.44 15.62
N LYS A 287 51.19 -11.64 16.89
CA LYS A 287 51.73 -11.16 18.19
C LYS A 287 51.13 -9.91 18.88
N VAL A 288 50.15 -10.22 19.75
CA VAL A 288 50.03 -9.93 21.20
C VAL A 288 51.19 -9.17 21.89
N LYS A 289 50.87 -8.10 22.65
CA LYS A 289 51.28 -7.75 24.05
C LYS A 289 50.25 -6.71 24.57
N LYS A 290 49.36 -6.95 25.55
CA LYS A 290 49.48 -7.24 27.01
C LYS A 290 49.72 -5.99 27.89
N ALA A 291 48.67 -5.56 28.60
CA ALA A 291 48.69 -5.01 29.98
C ALA A 291 47.24 -5.10 30.52
N LEU A 292 46.80 -6.18 31.18
CA LEU A 292 46.92 -6.51 32.62
C LEU A 292 46.58 -5.37 33.59
N LYS A 293 45.44 -5.52 34.30
CA LYS A 293 45.33 -5.83 35.74
C LYS A 293 43.87 -6.24 36.02
N LYS A 294 43.62 -7.54 36.28
CA LYS A 294 43.49 -8.23 37.60
C LYS A 294 42.26 -7.74 38.41
N LYS A 295 41.47 -8.56 39.10
CA LYS A 295 41.11 -10.00 39.16
C LYS A 295 39.96 -10.05 40.24
N PRO A 296 39.45 -11.19 40.72
CA PRO A 296 38.04 -11.56 40.59
C PRO A 296 37.30 -11.73 41.93
N ALA A 297 36.01 -12.05 41.89
CA ALA A 297 35.41 -13.13 42.70
C ALA A 297 33.92 -13.29 42.36
N SER A 298 33.57 -14.46 41.84
CA SER A 298 32.23 -15.07 41.91
C SER A 298 32.16 -15.95 43.19
N PRO A 299 31.05 -16.65 43.51
CA PRO A 299 29.64 -16.53 43.09
C PRO A 299 28.69 -16.51 44.32
N SER A 300 27.36 -16.45 44.11
CA SER A 300 26.39 -17.46 44.61
C SER A 300 24.98 -16.90 44.91
N VAL A 301 24.01 -17.80 44.66
CA VAL A 301 22.63 -17.90 45.19
C VAL A 301 21.49 -17.11 44.51
N ALA A 302 20.70 -17.85 43.71
CA ALA A 302 19.23 -17.82 43.75
C ALA A 302 18.75 -18.96 44.70
N PRO A 303 17.50 -19.05 45.23
CA PRO A 303 16.24 -18.59 44.63
C PRO A 303 15.10 -18.09 45.57
N LYS A 304 13.99 -17.71 44.92
CA LYS A 304 12.63 -17.31 45.35
C LYS A 304 12.02 -17.98 46.62
N LYS A 305 11.18 -17.23 47.36
CA LYS A 305 9.73 -17.51 47.64
C LYS A 305 9.01 -16.36 48.41
N LYS A 306 7.70 -16.23 48.13
CA LYS A 306 6.64 -15.25 48.54
C LYS A 306 6.17 -15.41 50.03
N PRO A 307 4.98 -14.90 50.49
CA PRO A 307 4.44 -13.53 50.64
C PRO A 307 3.81 -13.28 52.05
N THR A 308 3.53 -12.03 52.46
CA THR A 308 2.58 -11.71 53.58
C THR A 308 2.03 -10.28 53.37
N ALA A 309 0.73 -10.06 53.16
CA ALA A 309 -0.42 -10.09 54.07
C ALA A 309 -0.58 -8.82 54.96
N THR A 310 -1.53 -7.96 54.54
CA THR A 310 -2.53 -7.21 55.34
C THR A 310 -2.24 -6.81 56.79
N LYS A 311 -2.39 -5.51 57.11
CA LYS A 311 -3.30 -5.02 58.17
C LYS A 311 -3.56 -3.50 58.13
N LYS A 312 -4.84 -3.15 58.06
CA LYS A 312 -5.47 -1.85 58.34
C LYS A 312 -5.69 -1.71 59.87
N LEU A 313 -6.00 -0.48 60.33
CA LEU A 313 -6.57 -0.03 61.63
C LEU A 313 -5.57 0.69 62.55
N THR A 314 -5.85 1.79 63.27
CA THR A 314 -6.82 2.91 63.23
C THR A 314 -6.33 3.93 64.28
N LYS A 315 -6.71 5.20 64.10
CA LYS A 315 -6.50 6.34 65.02
C LYS A 315 -7.02 6.06 66.45
N LYS A 316 -6.30 6.48 67.49
CA LYS A 316 -6.66 7.57 68.45
C LYS A 316 -5.71 7.63 69.65
N LYS A 317 -5.53 8.85 70.15
CA LYS A 317 -4.82 9.31 71.35
C LYS A 317 -5.90 9.65 72.42
N PRO A 318 -5.56 10.15 73.62
CA PRO A 318 -5.06 9.45 74.82
C PRO A 318 -5.96 9.67 76.07
N ARG A 319 -5.68 8.94 77.15
CA ARG A 319 -5.54 9.48 78.51
C ARG A 319 -4.68 8.53 79.32
#